data_AF-A0A9Q3BLF4-F1
#
_entry.id   AF-A0A9Q3BLF4-F1
#
_cell.length_a   1.000
_cell.length_b   1.000
_cell.length_c   1.000
_cell.angle_alpha   90.00
_cell.angle_beta   90.00
_cell.angle_gamma   90.00
#
_symmetry.space_group_name_H-M   'P 1'
#
loop_
_entity.id
_entity.type
_entity.pdbx_description
1 polymer ?
#
loop_
_entity_poly.entity_id
_entity_poly.type
_entity_poly.pdbx_seq_one_letter_code
_entity_poly.pdbx_strand_id
1 'polypeptide(L)'
;MTVCIDNAQHALIIDSGAHCSIVAREYLDNDFSNWEKKLLPTRQNNFNSASGRMKSTGTIIKEIIIPHSKGNIRLNQEFVVLEDAHIQGSLLGTDYQRMYGIEIENIKDRHITIFTHKEKKFSLDIYHMSNQEPLEELLN
;
A
#
# COMPACT_ATOMS: atom_id res chain seq x y z
N MET A 1 5.04 4.09 -4.57
CA MET A 1 4.34 5.00 -5.51
C MET A 1 3.27 5.77 -4.74
N THR A 2 2.86 6.93 -5.24
CA THR A 2 1.79 7.72 -4.61
C THR A 2 0.42 7.33 -5.15
N VAL A 3 -0.53 7.13 -4.25
CA VAL A 3 -1.94 6.82 -4.53
C VAL A 3 -2.86 7.75 -3.75
N CYS A 4 -4.14 7.77 -4.09
CA CYS A 4 -5.14 8.51 -3.33
C CYS A 4 -6.05 7.56 -2.56
N ILE A 5 -6.24 7.81 -1.27
CA ILE A 5 -7.14 7.11 -0.36
C ILE A 5 -7.89 8.19 0.44
N ASP A 6 -9.23 8.09 0.55
CA ASP A 6 -10.08 9.08 1.23
C ASP A 6 -9.80 10.55 0.83
N ASN A 7 -9.50 10.79 -0.45
CA ASN A 7 -9.15 12.09 -1.05
C ASN A 7 -7.80 12.71 -0.62
N ALA A 8 -6.94 11.97 0.09
CA ALA A 8 -5.58 12.37 0.42
C ALA A 8 -4.55 11.52 -0.30
N GLN A 9 -3.33 12.04 -0.47
CA GLN A 9 -2.22 11.32 -1.09
C GLN A 9 -1.47 10.48 -0.06
N HIS A 10 -1.21 9.23 -0.41
CA HIS A 10 -0.52 8.28 0.46
C HIS A 10 0.47 7.42 -0.31
N ALA A 11 1.48 6.93 0.39
CA ALA A 11 2.42 5.97 -0.16
C ALA A 11 1.77 4.57 -0.25
N LEU A 12 1.94 3.93 -1.41
CA LEU A 12 1.68 2.51 -1.64
C LEU A 12 2.98 1.82 -2.03
N ILE A 13 3.35 0.81 -1.25
CA ILE A 13 4.45 -0.10 -1.53
C ILE A 13 3.88 -1.32 -2.25
N ILE A 14 4.48 -1.72 -3.36
CA ILE A 14 4.15 -2.99 -4.02
C ILE A 14 5.27 -3.96 -3.69
N ASP A 15 4.94 -5.00 -2.91
CA ASP A 15 5.93 -5.92 -2.36
C ASP A 15 5.59 -7.37 -2.75
N SER A 16 6.35 -7.92 -3.69
CA SER A 16 6.21 -9.32 -4.11
C SER A 16 6.68 -10.32 -3.05
N GLY A 17 7.40 -9.87 -2.02
CA GLY A 17 7.82 -10.67 -0.87
C GLY A 17 6.72 -10.82 0.20
N ALA A 18 5.69 -9.96 0.16
CA ALA A 18 4.57 -10.03 1.09
C ALA A 18 3.47 -10.95 0.55
N HIS A 19 3.05 -11.91 1.37
CA HIS A 19 1.93 -12.80 1.03
C HIS A 19 0.59 -12.06 1.01
N CYS A 20 0.37 -11.16 1.97
CA CYS A 20 -0.86 -10.39 2.09
C CYS A 20 -0.61 -8.89 2.05
N SER A 21 -1.64 -8.15 1.65
CA SER A 21 -1.65 -6.70 1.71
C SER A 21 -1.92 -6.22 3.13
N ILE A 22 -1.11 -5.27 3.61
CA ILE A 22 -1.11 -4.84 5.00
C ILE A 22 -1.07 -3.33 5.14
N VAL A 23 -1.43 -2.86 6.33
CA VAL A 23 -1.28 -1.46 6.74
C VAL A 23 -0.85 -1.41 8.21
N ALA A 24 0.03 -0.47 8.55
CA ALA A 24 0.42 -0.26 9.93
C ALA A 24 -0.70 0.44 10.71
N ARG A 25 -0.92 0.01 11.95
CA ARG A 25 -1.84 0.68 12.87
C ARG A 25 -1.49 2.15 13.07
N GLU A 26 -0.21 2.45 13.31
CA GLU A 26 0.29 3.81 13.52
C GLU A 26 -0.06 4.75 12.36
N TYR A 27 0.07 4.26 11.12
CA TYR A 27 -0.33 5.02 9.93
C TYR A 27 -1.84 5.30 9.91
N LEU A 28 -2.67 4.33 10.30
CA LEU A 28 -4.11 4.55 10.41
C LEU A 28 -4.47 5.55 11.51
N ASP A 29 -3.82 5.47 12.66
CA ASP A 29 -4.02 6.36 13.81
C ASP A 29 -3.71 7.82 13.45
N ASN A 30 -2.71 8.05 12.59
CA ASN A 30 -2.29 9.38 12.16
C ASN A 30 -3.18 9.99 11.06
N ASP A 31 -3.55 9.20 10.05
CA ASP A 31 -4.15 9.73 8.82
C ASP A 31 -5.66 9.48 8.69
N PHE A 32 -6.25 8.57 9.49
CA PHE A 32 -7.64 8.13 9.30
C PHE A 32 -8.45 8.15 10.59
N SER A 33 -9.23 9.21 10.81
CA SER A 33 -10.11 9.31 11.99
C SER A 33 -11.15 8.19 12.07
N ASN A 34 -11.30 7.59 13.26
CA ASN A 34 -12.27 6.53 13.57
C ASN A 34 -12.15 5.27 12.69
N TRP A 35 -10.96 4.94 12.20
CA TRP A 35 -10.75 3.76 11.37
C TRP A 35 -11.13 2.46 12.11
N GLU A 36 -10.99 2.42 13.43
CA GLU A 36 -11.29 1.27 14.28
C GLU A 36 -12.76 0.89 14.24
N LYS A 37 -13.67 1.85 14.00
CA LYS A 37 -15.11 1.59 13.85
C LYS A 37 -15.43 0.84 12.56
N LYS A 38 -14.50 0.84 11.60
CA LYS A 38 -14.60 0.14 10.32
C LYS A 38 -13.81 -1.18 10.32
N LEU A 39 -13.26 -1.56 11.47
CA LEU A 39 -12.46 -2.77 11.60
C LEU A 39 -13.34 -4.01 11.47
N LEU A 40 -12.92 -4.91 10.59
CA LEU A 40 -13.53 -6.21 10.37
C LEU A 40 -12.66 -7.29 11.02
N PRO A 41 -13.23 -8.45 11.39
CA PRO A 41 -12.46 -9.55 11.92
C PRO A 41 -11.51 -10.13 10.87
N THR A 42 -10.27 -10.40 11.26
CA THR A 42 -9.29 -11.05 10.38
C THR A 42 -9.65 -12.51 10.16
N ARG A 43 -9.55 -12.99 8.91
CA ARG A 43 -9.77 -14.41 8.57
C ARG A 43 -8.54 -15.31 8.83
N GLN A 44 -7.38 -14.69 9.04
CA GLN A 44 -6.09 -15.34 9.29
C GLN A 44 -5.54 -14.91 10.65
N ASN A 45 -4.97 -15.86 11.39
CA ASN A 45 -4.57 -15.63 12.78
C ASN A 45 -3.05 -15.60 12.97
N ASN A 46 -2.26 -15.90 11.93
CA ASN A 46 -0.81 -16.03 12.02
C ASN A 46 -0.13 -15.24 10.91
N PHE A 47 0.46 -14.10 11.28
CA PHE A 47 1.28 -13.28 10.38
C PHE A 47 2.73 -13.35 10.84
N ASN A 48 3.66 -13.39 9.88
CA ASN A 48 5.10 -13.36 10.15
C ASN A 48 5.78 -12.41 9.16
N SER A 49 6.73 -11.64 9.65
CA SER A 49 7.72 -10.91 8.88
C SER A 49 9.05 -11.68 8.86
N ALA A 50 10.06 -11.09 8.21
CA ALA A 50 11.44 -11.58 8.31
C ALA A 50 12.00 -11.54 9.74
N SER A 51 11.47 -10.68 10.62
CA SER A 51 11.94 -10.50 12.00
C SER A 51 11.15 -11.30 13.03
N GLY A 52 10.08 -12.00 12.64
CA GLY A 52 9.32 -12.88 13.51
C GLY A 52 7.81 -12.72 13.36
N ARG A 53 7.08 -13.12 14.41
CA ARG A 53 5.61 -13.10 14.42
C ARG A 53 5.10 -11.66 14.52
N MET A 54 4.04 -11.38 13.78
CA MET A 54 3.35 -10.08 13.79
C MET A 54 1.98 -10.16 14.46
N LYS A 55 1.55 -9.05 15.07
CA LYS A 55 0.25 -8.93 15.72
C LYS A 55 -0.76 -8.22 14.83
N SER A 56 -1.82 -8.93 14.44
CA SER A 56 -2.95 -8.34 13.69
C SER A 56 -4.09 -7.94 14.62
N THR A 57 -4.74 -6.81 14.31
CA THR A 57 -5.93 -6.32 15.06
C THR A 57 -7.23 -6.62 14.31
N GLY A 58 -7.19 -6.67 12.99
CA GLY A 58 -8.37 -6.80 12.13
C GLY A 58 -8.03 -6.56 10.67
N THR A 59 -9.06 -6.42 9.84
CA THR A 59 -8.93 -5.95 8.47
C THR A 59 -9.73 -4.68 8.23
N ILE A 60 -9.27 -3.84 7.31
CA ILE A 60 -9.99 -2.65 6.85
C ILE A 60 -10.07 -2.65 5.33
N ILE A 61 -11.20 -2.17 4.80
CA ILE A 61 -11.37 -2.01 3.34
C ILE A 61 -11.18 -0.54 2.97
N LYS A 62 -10.33 -0.28 1.97
CA LYS A 62 -10.08 1.05 1.40
C LYS A 62 -10.16 1.00 -0.12
N GLU A 63 -10.73 2.04 -0.72
CA GLU A 63 -10.55 2.27 -2.15
C GLU A 63 -9.21 2.98 -2.36
N ILE A 64 -8.37 2.40 -3.22
CA ILE A 64 -7.12 2.99 -3.67
C ILE A 64 -7.35 3.53 -5.07
N ILE A 65 -7.13 4.82 -5.24
CA ILE A 65 -7.22 5.49 -6.53
C ILE A 65 -5.80 5.75 -7.02
N ILE A 66 -5.44 5.15 -8.15
CA ILE A 66 -4.15 5.34 -8.80
C ILE A 66 -4.35 6.34 -9.95
N PRO A 67 -3.85 7.58 -9.82
CA PRO A 67 -4.03 8.59 -10.86
C PRO A 67 -3.23 8.25 -12.12
N HIS A 68 -3.82 8.52 -13.29
CA HIS A 68 -3.15 8.37 -14.58
C HIS A 68 -3.71 9.39 -15.59
N SER A 69 -2.87 9.88 -16.49
CA SER A 69 -3.26 10.87 -17.51
C SER A 69 -4.40 10.40 -18.43
N LYS A 70 -4.51 9.09 -18.64
CA LYS A 70 -5.59 8.43 -19.43
C LYS A 70 -6.76 7.94 -18.56
N GLY A 71 -6.94 8.51 -17.38
CA GLY A 71 -7.99 8.15 -16.43
C GLY A 71 -7.54 7.18 -15.35
N ASN A 72 -8.01 7.46 -14.14
CA ASN A 72 -7.61 6.78 -12.90
C ASN A 72 -7.99 5.30 -12.90
N ILE A 73 -7.22 4.50 -12.15
CA ILE A 73 -7.57 3.15 -11.76
C ILE A 73 -8.07 3.17 -10.32
N ARG A 74 -9.11 2.38 -10.02
CA ARG A 74 -9.66 2.24 -8.67
C ARG A 74 -9.60 0.78 -8.25
N LEU A 75 -9.01 0.51 -7.09
CA LEU A 75 -8.85 -0.82 -6.53
C LEU A 75 -9.51 -0.86 -5.15
N ASN A 76 -10.41 -1.80 -4.91
CA ASN A 76 -10.98 -2.02 -3.58
C ASN A 76 -10.13 -3.03 -2.83
N GLN A 77 -9.51 -2.60 -1.73
CA GLN A 77 -8.45 -3.33 -1.08
C GLN A 77 -8.81 -3.64 0.36
N GLU A 78 -8.82 -4.93 0.72
CA GLU A 78 -8.78 -5.36 2.12
C GLU A 78 -7.33 -5.40 2.60
N PHE A 79 -7.03 -4.65 3.65
CA PHE A 79 -5.73 -4.63 4.31
C PHE A 79 -5.81 -5.29 5.67
N VAL A 80 -4.85 -6.14 5.99
CA VAL A 80 -4.63 -6.56 7.37
C VAL A 80 -3.99 -5.41 8.15
N VAL A 81 -4.60 -5.03 9.26
CA VAL A 81 -4.04 -4.04 10.18
C VAL A 81 -3.07 -4.74 11.12
N LEU A 82 -1.80 -4.33 11.07
CA LEU A 82 -0.73 -4.87 11.90
C LEU A 82 -0.29 -3.82 12.94
N GLU A 83 -0.25 -4.23 14.20
CA GLU A 83 0.10 -3.35 15.33
C GLU A 83 1.60 -3.02 15.38
N ASP A 84 2.44 -3.97 14.98
CA ASP A 84 3.89 -3.95 15.08
C ASP A 84 4.58 -3.75 13.71
N ALA A 85 3.81 -3.36 12.69
CA ALA A 85 4.37 -2.97 11.40
C ALA A 85 4.88 -1.53 11.44
N HIS A 86 6.10 -1.31 10.94
CA HIS A 86 6.70 0.02 10.79
C HIS A 86 6.79 0.38 9.31
N ILE A 87 5.64 0.75 8.73
CA ILE A 87 5.57 1.26 7.35
C ILE A 87 4.81 2.59 7.34
N GLN A 88 5.30 3.56 6.57
CA GLN A 88 4.59 4.80 6.29
C GLN A 88 3.80 4.60 4.99
N GLY A 89 2.48 4.43 5.11
CA GLY A 89 1.60 4.11 3.99
C GLY A 89 1.01 2.71 4.10
N SER A 90 0.69 2.16 2.92
CA SER A 90 0.10 0.83 2.78
C SER A 90 0.98 -0.05 1.89
N LEU A 91 0.86 -1.37 2.06
CA LEU A 91 1.61 -2.35 1.31
C LEU A 91 0.65 -3.29 0.57
N LEU A 92 0.83 -3.40 -0.73
CA LEU A 92 0.12 -4.33 -1.61
C LEU A 92 0.94 -5.60 -1.81
N GLY A 93 0.47 -6.69 -1.22
CA GLY A 93 1.09 -7.99 -1.30
C GLY A 93 0.68 -8.78 -2.55
N THR A 94 1.18 -10.01 -2.62
CA THR A 94 0.94 -10.91 -3.75
C THR A 94 -0.52 -11.37 -3.87
N ASP A 95 -1.29 -11.35 -2.79
CA ASP A 95 -2.73 -11.59 -2.78
C ASP A 95 -3.48 -10.70 -3.79
N TYR A 96 -3.19 -9.41 -3.81
CA TYR A 96 -3.85 -8.46 -4.70
C TYR A 96 -3.05 -8.11 -5.95
N GLN A 97 -1.73 -8.28 -5.95
CA GLN A 97 -0.97 -8.23 -7.21
C GLN A 97 -1.48 -9.28 -8.20
N ARG A 98 -1.74 -10.52 -7.72
CA ARG A 98 -2.31 -11.58 -8.57
C ARG A 98 -3.75 -11.26 -8.96
N MET A 99 -4.57 -10.81 -8.01
CA MET A 99 -5.98 -10.49 -8.26
C MET A 99 -6.14 -9.41 -9.34
N TYR A 100 -5.30 -8.38 -9.30
CA TYR A 100 -5.37 -7.25 -10.22
C TYR A 100 -4.44 -7.38 -11.43
N GLY A 101 -3.73 -8.49 -11.59
CA GLY A 101 -2.79 -8.68 -12.69
C GLY A 101 -1.74 -7.57 -12.75
N ILE A 102 -1.14 -7.25 -11.60
CA ILE A 102 -0.08 -6.25 -11.48
C ILE A 102 1.23 -6.88 -11.91
N GLU A 103 1.83 -6.31 -12.95
CA GLU A 103 3.13 -6.75 -13.48
C GLU A 103 4.15 -5.62 -13.32
N ILE A 104 5.32 -5.94 -12.76
CA ILE A 104 6.44 -5.00 -12.61
C ILE A 104 7.37 -5.16 -13.80
N GLU A 105 7.50 -4.12 -14.62
CA GLU A 105 8.43 -4.03 -15.74
C GLU A 105 9.71 -3.29 -15.30
N ASN A 106 10.85 -4.00 -15.30
CA ASN A 106 12.16 -3.46 -14.92
C ASN A 106 13.01 -3.10 -16.15
N ILE A 107 12.54 -2.19 -17.01
CA ILE A 107 13.30 -1.77 -18.22
C ILE A 107 13.52 -0.27 -18.19
N LYS A 108 14.78 0.13 -17.91
CA LYS A 108 15.31 1.51 -17.78
C LYS A 108 14.67 2.37 -16.69
N ASP A 109 13.35 2.34 -16.56
CA ASP A 109 12.54 2.96 -15.52
C ASP A 109 11.60 1.89 -14.93
N ARG A 110 11.45 1.83 -13.60
CA ARG A 110 10.57 0.84 -12.97
C ARG A 110 9.13 1.27 -13.17
N HIS A 111 8.39 0.50 -13.96
CA HIS A 111 6.97 0.73 -14.18
C HIS A 111 6.14 -0.47 -13.75
N ILE A 112 4.90 -0.23 -13.40
CA ILE A 112 3.88 -1.28 -13.29
C ILE A 112 2.82 -1.13 -14.36
N THR A 113 2.24 -2.25 -14.74
CA THR A 113 0.94 -2.31 -15.41
C THR A 113 -0.06 -2.97 -14.47
N ILE A 114 -1.34 -2.64 -14.62
CA ILE A 114 -2.44 -3.17 -13.79
C ILE A 114 -3.53 -3.66 -14.75
N PHE A 115 -4.21 -4.76 -14.42
CA PHE A 115 -5.26 -5.38 -15.22
C PHE A 115 -4.82 -5.74 -16.64
N THR A 116 -3.53 -6.02 -16.88
CA THR A 116 -2.96 -6.22 -18.22
C THR A 116 -3.13 -5.04 -19.20
N HIS A 117 -3.48 -3.84 -18.70
CA HIS A 117 -3.61 -2.61 -19.50
C HIS A 117 -2.22 -2.03 -19.80
N LYS A 118 -1.54 -2.59 -20.81
CA LYS A 118 -0.16 -2.21 -21.18
C LYS A 118 -0.01 -0.74 -21.59
N GLU A 119 -1.12 -0.09 -21.95
CA GLU A 119 -1.16 1.33 -22.32
C GLU A 119 -1.21 2.31 -21.13
N LYS A 120 -1.41 1.78 -19.91
CA LYS A 120 -1.35 2.51 -18.63
C LYS A 120 -0.15 2.02 -17.83
N LYS A 121 0.97 2.74 -17.95
CA LYS A 121 2.19 2.48 -17.17
C LYS A 121 2.29 3.48 -16.03
N PHE A 122 2.56 2.97 -14.84
CA PHE A 122 2.70 3.80 -13.63
C PHE A 122 4.14 3.73 -13.16
N SER A 123 4.77 4.88 -12.96
CA SER A 123 6.12 4.95 -12.40
C SER A 123 6.11 4.48 -10.94
N LEU A 124 7.09 3.64 -10.60
CA LEU A 124 7.40 3.29 -9.23
C LEU A 124 8.52 4.19 -8.72
N ASP A 125 8.21 5.01 -7.72
CA ASP A 125 9.25 5.68 -6.94
C ASP A 125 9.93 4.64 -6.04
N ILE A 126 11.26 4.71 -5.93
CA ILE A 126 12.04 3.87 -5.03
C ILE A 126 11.91 4.46 -3.63
N TYR A 127 11.09 3.84 -2.77
CA TYR A 127 11.08 4.14 -1.35
C TYR A 127 12.22 3.37 -0.69
N HIS A 128 13.23 4.09 -0.20
CA HIS A 128 14.25 3.51 0.69
C HIS A 128 13.64 3.35 2.08
N MET A 129 13.56 2.12 2.59
CA MET A 129 13.15 1.82 3.99
C MET A 129 14.27 2.17 4.98
N SER A 130 14.76 3.41 4.96
CA SER A 130 15.79 3.89 5.90
C SER A 130 15.42 5.27 6.43
N ASN A 131 15.11 5.31 7.73
CA ASN A 131 15.11 6.44 8.67
C ASN A 131 14.79 7.86 8.15
N GLN A 132 13.65 8.38 8.63
CA GLN A 132 13.31 9.80 8.92
C GLN A 132 13.95 10.92 8.07
N GLU A 133 13.08 11.59 7.29
CA GLU A 133 13.06 13.03 6.88
C GLU A 133 14.22 13.58 6.00
N PRO A 134 13.94 14.46 5.01
CA PRO A 134 13.14 15.68 5.20
C PRO A 134 11.95 15.89 4.25
N LEU A 135 10.82 16.28 4.84
CA LEU A 135 9.91 17.30 4.32
C LEU A 135 10.65 18.64 4.22
N GLU A 136 10.26 19.45 3.22
CA GLU A 136 10.73 20.81 2.95
C GLU A 136 12.11 20.93 2.25
N GLU A 137 12.07 20.82 0.92
CA GLU A 137 12.57 21.97 0.17
C GLU A 137 11.80 23.19 0.67
N LEU A 138 12.47 23.95 1.52
CA LEU A 138 12.22 25.35 1.82
C LEU A 138 11.77 26.05 0.55
N LEU A 139 10.47 26.34 0.46
CA LEU A 139 10.00 27.55 -0.19
C LEU A 139 10.56 28.73 0.61
N ASN A 140 11.83 29.07 0.33
CA ASN A 140 12.47 30.38 0.49
C ASN A 140 13.82 30.38 -0.24
#